data_AF-A0A7K2XQ70-F1
#
_entry.id   AF-A0A7K2XQ70-F1
#
_cell.length_a   1.000
_cell.length_b   1.000
_cell.length_c   1.000
_cell.angle_alpha   90.00
_cell.angle_beta   90.00
_cell.angle_gamma   90.00
#
_symmetry.space_group_name_H-M   'P 1'
#
loop_
_entity.id
_entity.type
_entity.pdbx_description
1 polymer ?
#
loop_
_entity_poly.entity_id
_entity_poly.type
_entity_poly.pdbx_seq_one_letter_code
_entity_poly.pdbx_strand_id
1 'polypeptide(L)'
;NMDGGFSTPLPATGLGGRPFMLLGAQQRGPGGNASWDRDWPLLDGWKRWITFADSGHFTFTDFPAIGEQLGLPDEEAPLPGARSVELTRRYVAAFVDQHLAGRPQPVLDGPSADAPEVRFHTP
;
A
#
# COMPACT_ATOMS: atom_id res chain seq x y z
N ASN A 1 -0.85 -4.53 -5.14
CA ASN A 1 -0.04 -5.44 -4.32
C ASN A 1 -0.10 -4.92 -2.89
N MET A 2 -0.46 -5.76 -1.92
CA MET A 2 -0.51 -5.40 -0.49
C MET A 2 0.63 -6.12 0.25
N ASP A 3 1.75 -5.43 0.42
CA ASP A 3 2.97 -5.83 1.17
C ASP A 3 3.73 -7.09 0.70
N GLY A 4 3.36 -7.66 -0.45
CA GLY A 4 4.02 -8.84 -1.02
C GLY A 4 5.17 -8.48 -1.96
N GLY A 5 6.30 -9.17 -1.84
CA GLY A 5 7.33 -9.13 -2.91
C GLY A 5 6.83 -9.75 -4.21
N PHE A 6 7.47 -9.43 -5.33
CA PHE A 6 7.24 -10.10 -6.61
C PHE A 6 8.14 -11.32 -6.76
N SER A 7 7.53 -12.51 -6.78
CA SER A 7 8.25 -13.78 -7.02
C SER A 7 8.68 -13.94 -8.48
N THR A 8 7.98 -13.30 -9.41
CA THR A 8 8.30 -13.28 -10.84
C THR A 8 8.58 -11.84 -11.25
N PRO A 9 9.74 -11.54 -11.87
CA PRO A 9 10.01 -10.20 -12.38
C PRO A 9 8.96 -9.75 -13.39
N LEU A 10 8.70 -8.45 -13.41
CA LEU A 10 7.86 -7.86 -14.44
C LEU A 10 8.52 -8.03 -15.83
N PRO A 11 7.72 -8.22 -16.89
CA PRO A 11 8.25 -8.20 -18.25
C PRO A 11 8.97 -6.88 -18.55
N ALA A 12 10.04 -6.93 -19.33
CA ALA A 12 10.76 -5.72 -19.76
C ALA A 12 9.88 -4.77 -20.59
N THR A 13 8.81 -5.28 -21.21
CA THR A 13 7.80 -4.51 -21.95
C THR A 13 6.75 -3.85 -21.04
N GLY A 14 6.88 -3.97 -19.72
CA GLY A 14 5.93 -3.44 -18.75
C GLY A 14 4.61 -4.19 -18.69
N LEU A 15 3.57 -3.52 -18.20
CA LEU A 15 2.22 -4.06 -18.05
C LEU A 15 1.26 -3.62 -19.16
N GLY A 16 1.74 -2.90 -20.18
CA GLY A 16 0.89 -2.38 -21.26
C GLY A 16 0.01 -1.24 -20.79
N GLY A 17 0.57 -0.34 -19.97
CA GLY A 17 -0.11 0.85 -19.44
C GLY A 17 -1.18 0.58 -18.36
N ARG A 18 -1.33 -0.66 -17.90
CA ARG A 18 -2.31 -1.00 -16.84
C ARG A 18 -1.94 -0.35 -15.51
N PRO A 19 -2.94 0.15 -14.76
CA PRO A 19 -2.70 0.79 -13.48
C PRO A 19 -2.22 -0.21 -12.42
N PHE A 20 -1.27 0.20 -11.58
CA PHE A 20 -0.74 -0.65 -10.51
C PHE A 20 -0.43 0.13 -9.23
N MET A 21 -0.87 -0.38 -8.08
CA MET A 21 -0.58 0.21 -6.77
C MET A 21 0.24 -0.76 -5.93
N LEU A 22 1.41 -0.30 -5.48
CA LEU A 22 2.17 -0.89 -4.38
C LEU A 22 1.66 -0.24 -3.09
N LEU A 23 1.07 -1.04 -2.22
CA LEU A 23 0.63 -0.63 -0.89
C LEU A 23 1.37 -1.53 0.12
N GLY A 24 2.17 -0.96 1.00
CA GLY A 24 3.05 -1.75 1.87
C GLY A 24 3.22 -1.19 3.27
N ALA A 25 3.78 -2.00 4.15
CA ALA A 25 4.16 -1.60 5.48
C ALA A 25 5.29 -0.57 5.45
N GLN A 26 5.59 0.08 6.57
CA GLN A 26 6.63 1.14 6.65
C GLN A 26 7.96 0.67 6.04
N GLN A 27 8.31 -0.59 6.28
CA GLN A 27 9.57 -1.21 5.85
C GLN A 27 9.64 -1.42 4.33
N ARG A 28 8.54 -1.24 3.60
CA ARG A 28 8.47 -1.35 2.14
C ARG A 28 8.65 -0.02 1.41
N GLY A 29 9.21 1.01 2.05
CA GLY A 29 9.67 2.18 1.31
C GLY A 29 10.79 1.83 0.30
N PRO A 30 11.23 2.78 -0.54
CA PRO A 30 12.34 2.58 -1.46
C PRO A 30 13.58 1.99 -0.77
N GLY A 31 14.18 0.96 -1.37
CA GLY A 31 15.27 0.17 -0.80
C GLY A 31 14.84 -0.91 0.20
N GLY A 32 13.57 -0.94 0.62
CA GLY A 32 13.03 -1.89 1.59
C GLY A 32 12.53 -3.20 0.98
N ASN A 33 12.46 -3.29 -0.35
CA ASN A 33 12.10 -4.53 -1.05
C ASN A 33 12.73 -4.56 -2.44
N ALA A 34 13.76 -5.40 -2.60
CA ALA A 34 14.52 -5.53 -3.84
C ALA A 34 13.65 -5.83 -5.09
N SER A 35 12.52 -6.54 -4.93
CA SER A 35 11.64 -6.82 -6.07
C SER A 35 10.79 -5.61 -6.47
N TRP A 36 10.34 -4.79 -5.51
CA TRP A 36 9.63 -3.54 -5.80
C TRP A 36 10.59 -2.52 -6.42
N ASP A 37 11.78 -2.36 -5.86
CA ASP A 37 12.81 -1.48 -6.40
C ASP A 37 13.18 -1.85 -7.85
N ARG A 38 13.39 -3.15 -8.11
CA ARG A 38 13.69 -3.68 -9.44
C ARG A 38 12.58 -3.39 -10.44
N ASP A 39 11.33 -3.61 -10.06
CA ASP A 39 10.20 -3.63 -11.00
C ASP A 39 9.46 -2.30 -11.11
N TRP A 40 9.63 -1.38 -10.15
CA TRP A 40 9.00 -0.05 -10.16
C TRP A 40 9.25 0.74 -11.46
N PRO A 41 10.47 0.76 -12.04
CA PRO A 41 10.71 1.42 -13.32
C PRO A 41 9.94 0.80 -14.50
N LEU A 42 9.59 -0.49 -14.42
CA LEU A 42 8.89 -1.24 -15.47
C LEU A 42 7.37 -1.07 -15.43
N LEU A 43 6.83 -0.53 -14.33
CA LEU A 43 5.42 -0.12 -14.26
C LEU A 43 5.22 1.11 -15.16
N ASP A 44 4.62 0.88 -16.32
CA ASP A 44 4.51 1.77 -17.48
C ASP A 44 3.15 2.49 -17.58
N GLY A 45 2.24 2.24 -16.64
CA GLY A 45 0.94 2.89 -16.53
C GLY A 45 0.83 3.87 -15.36
N TRP A 46 -0.41 4.16 -14.96
CA TRP A 46 -0.66 4.83 -13.68
C TRP A 46 -0.07 3.99 -12.54
N LYS A 47 0.73 4.61 -11.68
CA LYS A 47 1.33 3.90 -10.55
C LYS A 47 1.40 4.73 -9.28
N ARG A 48 1.33 4.03 -8.15
CA ARG A 48 1.57 4.59 -6.82
C ARG A 48 2.37 3.60 -5.98
N TRP A 49 3.27 4.15 -5.18
CA TRP A 49 3.97 3.46 -4.11
C TRP A 49 3.61 4.14 -2.81
N ILE A 50 2.82 3.46 -2.00
CA ILE A 50 2.25 3.96 -0.77
C ILE A 50 2.69 3.05 0.38
N THR A 51 3.13 3.65 1.48
CA THR A 51 3.36 2.91 2.72
C THR A 51 2.63 3.52 3.90
N PHE A 52 2.31 2.71 4.91
CA PHE A 52 1.78 3.19 6.18
C PHE A 52 2.89 3.21 7.23
N ALA A 53 3.02 4.28 8.01
CA ALA A 53 3.90 4.34 9.17
C ALA A 53 3.39 3.39 10.26
N ASP A 54 4.27 2.99 11.17
CA ASP A 54 3.93 2.17 12.36
C ASP A 54 3.25 0.83 12.02
N SER A 55 3.51 0.31 10.83
CA SER A 55 2.78 -0.84 10.28
C SER A 55 3.69 -2.02 9.97
N GLY A 56 3.10 -3.21 10.00
CA GLY A 56 3.73 -4.50 9.70
C GLY A 56 3.01 -5.26 8.58
N HIS A 57 3.50 -6.46 8.25
CA HIS A 57 2.99 -7.25 7.12
C HIS A 57 1.48 -7.52 7.19
N PHE A 58 0.98 -7.81 8.39
CA PHE A 58 -0.43 -8.16 8.62
C PHE A 58 -1.39 -6.97 8.64
N THR A 59 -0.87 -5.73 8.58
CA THR A 59 -1.67 -4.48 8.60
C THR A 59 -2.83 -4.48 7.61
N PHE A 60 -2.63 -5.09 6.44
CA PHE A 60 -3.58 -5.09 5.33
C PHE A 60 -4.62 -6.21 5.43
N THR A 61 -4.85 -6.75 6.62
CA THR A 61 -5.78 -7.85 6.91
C THR A 61 -6.58 -7.55 8.19
N ASP A 62 -7.48 -8.45 8.60
CA ASP A 62 -8.23 -8.30 9.86
C ASP A 62 -7.39 -8.67 11.12
N PHE A 63 -6.17 -9.20 10.96
CA PHE A 63 -5.34 -9.64 12.10
C PHE A 63 -5.12 -8.56 13.16
N PRO A 64 -4.72 -7.32 12.84
CA PRO A 64 -4.54 -6.28 13.86
C PRO A 64 -5.83 -5.94 14.60
N ALA A 65 -6.97 -5.87 13.90
CA ALA A 65 -8.26 -5.58 14.51
C ALA A 65 -8.77 -6.71 15.42
N ILE A 66 -8.47 -7.97 15.06
CA ILE A 66 -8.76 -9.13 15.90
C ILE A 66 -7.81 -9.17 17.11
N GLY A 67 -6.51 -8.97 16.90
CA GLY A 67 -5.49 -8.96 17.95
C GLY A 67 -5.77 -7.90 19.01
N GLU A 68 -6.13 -6.68 18.61
CA GLU A 68 -6.50 -5.59 19.50
C GLU A 68 -7.69 -5.95 20.42
N GLN A 69 -8.75 -6.56 19.86
CA GLN A 69 -9.91 -7.02 20.64
C GLN A 69 -9.57 -8.14 21.62
N LEU A 70 -8.55 -8.94 21.34
CA LEU A 70 -8.06 -10.02 22.20
C LEU A 70 -7.01 -9.55 23.21
N GLY A 71 -6.63 -8.27 23.21
CA GLY A 71 -5.54 -7.76 24.06
C GLY A 71 -4.15 -8.25 23.65
N LEU A 72 -3.96 -8.55 22.36
CA LEU A 72 -2.73 -9.03 21.74
C LEU A 72 -2.28 -8.08 20.62
N PRO A 73 -1.95 -6.80 20.92
CA PRO A 73 -1.43 -5.89 19.91
C PRO A 73 -0.03 -6.31 19.44
N ASP A 74 0.31 -5.97 18.20
CA ASP A 74 1.67 -6.13 17.67
C ASP A 74 2.52 -4.92 18.08
N GLU A 75 3.47 -5.12 18.98
CA GLU A 75 4.34 -4.04 19.47
C GLU A 75 5.32 -3.53 18.40
N GLU A 76 5.63 -4.35 17.39
CA GLU A 76 6.52 -3.96 16.27
C GLU A 76 5.77 -3.18 15.17
N ALA A 77 4.43 -3.24 15.20
CA ALA A 77 3.54 -2.54 14.26
C ALA A 77 2.38 -1.86 15.02
N PRO A 78 2.65 -0.74 15.73
CA PRO A 78 1.70 -0.16 16.67
C PRO A 78 0.54 0.62 16.03
N LEU A 79 0.37 0.59 14.71
CA LEU A 79 -0.80 1.17 14.04
C LEU A 79 -2.09 0.49 14.56
N PRO A 80 -3.06 1.24 15.13
CA PRO A 80 -4.26 0.65 15.71
C PRO A 80 -5.03 -0.23 14.72
N GLY A 81 -5.66 -1.30 15.20
CA GLY A 81 -6.29 -2.30 14.33
C GLY A 81 -7.44 -1.74 13.53
N ALA A 82 -8.30 -0.95 14.17
CA ALA A 82 -9.39 -0.23 13.49
C ALA A 82 -8.87 0.73 12.40
N ARG A 83 -7.75 1.42 12.67
CA ARG A 83 -7.12 2.36 11.72
C ARG A 83 -6.47 1.64 10.54
N SER A 84 -5.84 0.50 10.79
CA SER A 84 -5.27 -0.38 9.76
C SER A 84 -6.33 -0.82 8.75
N VAL A 85 -7.50 -1.27 9.23
CA VAL A 85 -8.64 -1.66 8.40
C VAL A 85 -9.18 -0.47 7.59
N GLU A 86 -9.36 0.68 8.23
CA GLU A 86 -9.89 1.87 7.58
C GLU A 86 -8.96 2.37 6.46
N LEU A 87 -7.66 2.56 6.73
CA LEU A 87 -6.70 3.01 5.72
C LEU A 87 -6.59 2.00 4.57
N THR A 88 -6.51 0.70 4.87
CA THR A 88 -6.47 -0.34 3.83
C THR A 88 -7.69 -0.25 2.92
N ARG A 89 -8.90 -0.18 3.49
CA ARG A 89 -10.14 -0.03 2.72
C ARG A 89 -10.18 1.27 1.93
N ARG A 90 -9.77 2.39 2.53
CA ARG A 90 -9.76 3.71 1.90
C ARG A 90 -8.92 3.71 0.63
N TYR A 91 -7.68 3.22 0.69
CA TYR A 91 -6.77 3.25 -0.46
C TYR A 91 -7.12 2.20 -1.51
N VAL A 92 -7.56 1.00 -1.11
CA VAL A 92 -8.01 -0.03 -2.05
C VAL A 92 -9.29 0.41 -2.78
N ALA A 93 -10.28 0.94 -2.06
CA ALA A 93 -11.51 1.44 -2.66
C ALA A 93 -11.23 2.61 -3.60
N ALA A 94 -10.37 3.55 -3.20
CA ALA A 94 -9.96 4.65 -4.08
C ALA A 94 -9.31 4.15 -5.38
N PHE A 95 -8.41 3.18 -5.30
CA PHE A 95 -7.80 2.60 -6.50
C PHE A 95 -8.86 1.99 -7.44
N VAL A 96 -9.79 1.21 -6.89
CA VAL A 96 -10.86 0.56 -7.65
C VAL A 96 -11.83 1.59 -8.24
N ASP A 97 -12.28 2.57 -7.46
CA ASP A 97 -13.19 3.62 -7.90
C ASP A 97 -12.58 4.47 -9.03
N GLN A 98 -11.29 4.77 -8.93
CA GLN A 98 -10.60 5.54 -9.96
C GLN A 98 -10.50 4.78 -11.28
N HIS A 99 -10.15 3.49 -11.24
CA HIS A 99 -9.83 2.74 -12.44
C HIS A 99 -11.00 1.94 -13.02
N LEU A 100 -12.00 1.58 -12.21
CA LEU A 100 -13.16 0.80 -12.66
C LEU A 100 -14.46 1.61 -12.68
N ALA A 101 -14.59 2.65 -11.84
CA ALA A 101 -15.79 3.51 -11.81
C ALA A 101 -15.56 4.90 -12.43
N GLY A 102 -14.34 5.22 -12.85
CA GLY A 102 -14.00 6.52 -13.48
C GLY A 102 -14.17 7.71 -12.54
N ARG A 103 -14.13 7.50 -11.22
CA ARG A 103 -14.32 8.55 -10.22
C ARG A 103 -12.97 9.09 -9.78
N PRO A 104 -12.68 10.38 -9.90
CA PRO A 104 -11.42 10.94 -9.39
C PRO A 104 -11.26 10.69 -7.90
N GLN A 105 -10.06 10.28 -7.46
CA GLN A 105 -9.77 9.94 -6.07
C GLN A 105 -8.56 10.73 -5.56
N PRO A 106 -8.74 11.99 -5.10
CA PRO A 106 -7.66 12.86 -4.65
C PRO A 106 -6.80 12.28 -3.51
N VAL A 107 -7.35 11.33 -2.74
CA VAL A 107 -6.61 10.59 -1.71
C VAL A 107 -5.40 9.83 -2.27
N LEU A 108 -5.39 9.52 -3.57
CA LEU A 108 -4.27 8.86 -4.24
C LEU A 108 -3.23 9.85 -4.78
N ASP A 109 -3.41 11.16 -4.68
CA ASP A 109 -2.51 12.14 -5.27
C ASP A 109 -1.38 12.58 -4.34
N GLY A 110 -1.48 12.29 -3.05
CA GLY A 110 -0.41 12.57 -2.10
C GLY A 110 -0.85 12.47 -0.64
N PRO A 111 0.03 12.89 0.29
CA PRO A 111 -0.26 12.92 1.72
C PRO A 111 -1.49 13.79 2.04
N SER A 112 -2.22 13.38 3.08
CA SER A 112 -3.40 14.09 3.58
C SER A 112 -3.35 14.20 5.10
N ALA A 113 -3.86 15.31 5.64
CA ALA A 113 -3.87 15.57 7.08
C ALA A 113 -4.76 14.58 7.87
N ASP A 114 -5.76 14.00 7.21
CA ASP A 114 -6.64 12.97 7.78
C ASP A 114 -6.06 11.54 7.68
N ALA A 115 -4.86 11.40 7.11
CA ALA A 115 -4.12 10.16 6.95
C ALA A 115 -2.61 10.36 7.23
N PRO A 116 -2.23 10.87 8.44
CA PRO A 116 -0.85 11.22 8.76
C PRO A 116 0.12 10.04 8.80
N GLU A 117 -0.37 8.80 8.78
CA GLU A 117 0.42 7.58 8.72
C GLU A 117 0.87 7.28 7.29
N VAL A 118 0.21 7.82 6.28
CA VAL A 118 0.43 7.44 4.89
C VAL A 118 1.60 8.21 4.28
N ARG A 119 2.47 7.51 3.57
CA ARG A 119 3.61 8.05 2.84
C ARG A 119 3.50 7.67 1.37
N PHE A 120 3.87 8.60 0.50
CA PHE A 120 3.94 8.40 -0.95
C PHE A 120 5.38 8.45 -1.39
N HIS A 121 5.75 7.54 -2.30
CA HIS A 121 7.11 7.40 -2.81
C HIS A 121 7.14 7.53 -4.32
N THR A 122 8.13 8.24 -4.82
CA THR A 122 8.44 8.39 -6.26
C THR A 122 9.95 8.31 -6.47
N PRO A 123 10.58 7.14 -6.19
CA PRO A 123 12.00 6.94 -6.44
C PRO A 123 12.30 6.88 -7.95
#